data_AF-A0A846T1N4-F1
#
_entry.id   AF-A0A846T1N4-F1
#
_cell.length_a   1.000
_cell.length_b   1.000
_cell.length_c   1.000
_cell.angle_alpha   90.00
_cell.angle_beta   90.00
_cell.angle_gamma   90.00
#
_symmetry.space_group_name_H-M   'P 1'
#
loop_
_entity.id
_entity.type
_entity.pdbx_description
1 polymer ?
#
loop_
_entity_poly.entity_id
_entity_poly.type
_entity_poly.pdbx_seq_one_letter_code
_entity_poly.pdbx_strand_id
1 'polypeptide(L)'
;MNTSTPINHALAKAVQQLGGYAKTADLCEVNISVVWRWAKRGRLPRTEWTGETHYAELIEAATQGAITKAELLSYIPPKPDLSDLWWPLIALIRNESGLFYSRRLNDG
;
A
#
# COMPACT_ATOMS: atom_id res chain seq x y z
N MET A 1 3.51 -3.41 24.22
CA MET A 1 2.41 -4.26 23.71
C MET A 1 2.75 -4.58 22.26
N ASN A 2 2.80 -5.86 21.90
CA ASN A 2 3.11 -6.37 20.56
C ASN A 2 1.95 -6.09 19.59
N THR A 3 1.98 -4.93 18.94
CA THR A 3 1.01 -4.54 17.91
C THR A 3 1.31 -5.29 16.61
N SER A 4 0.96 -6.58 16.52
CA SER A 4 0.90 -7.27 15.23
C SER A 4 -0.27 -6.70 14.45
N THR A 5 0.02 -5.73 13.61
CA THR A 5 -0.97 -5.16 12.69
C THR A 5 -1.53 -6.27 11.80
N PRO A 6 -2.86 -6.45 11.70
CA PRO A 6 -3.44 -7.49 10.88
C PRO A 6 -3.10 -7.22 9.41
N ILE A 7 -2.35 -8.14 8.81
CA ILE A 7 -1.96 -8.08 7.40
C ILE A 7 -3.18 -8.46 6.57
N ASN A 8 -3.61 -7.58 5.66
CA ASN A 8 -4.65 -7.94 4.70
C ASN A 8 -4.10 -8.97 3.70
N HIS A 9 -4.73 -10.14 3.65
CA HIS A 9 -4.32 -11.26 2.79
C HIS A 9 -4.92 -11.21 1.38
N ALA A 10 -5.77 -10.23 1.05
CA ALA A 10 -6.41 -10.11 -0.26
C ALA A 10 -5.38 -10.07 -1.41
N LEU A 11 -4.29 -9.34 -1.23
CA LEU A 11 -3.26 -9.22 -2.27
C LEU A 11 -2.50 -10.53 -2.49
N ALA A 12 -2.25 -11.29 -1.41
CA ALA A 12 -1.63 -12.62 -1.52
C ALA A 12 -2.56 -13.64 -2.20
N LYS A 13 -3.87 -13.56 -1.94
CA LYS A 13 -4.88 -14.36 -2.64
C LYS A 13 -4.93 -14.02 -4.14
N ALA A 14 -4.89 -12.73 -4.48
CA ALA A 14 -4.87 -12.27 -5.87
C ALA A 14 -3.67 -12.81 -6.62
N VAL A 15 -2.48 -12.71 -6.01
CA VAL A 15 -1.25 -13.26 -6.58
C VAL A 15 -1.38 -14.77 -6.83
N GLN A 16 -1.96 -15.54 -5.91
CA GLN A 16 -2.17 -16.98 -6.12
C GLN A 16 -3.13 -17.26 -7.28
N GLN A 17 -4.24 -16.53 -7.37
CA GLN A 17 -5.21 -16.69 -8.46
C GLN A 17 -4.61 -16.34 -9.83
N LEU A 18 -3.79 -15.29 -9.89
CA LEU A 18 -3.11 -14.85 -11.11
C LEU A 18 -1.97 -15.80 -11.54
N GLY A 19 -1.66 -16.82 -10.74
CA GLY A 19 -0.61 -17.80 -11.04
C GLY A 19 0.80 -17.34 -10.63
N GLY A 20 0.89 -16.45 -9.64
CA GLY A 20 2.14 -16.11 -8.96
C GLY A 20 2.57 -14.65 -9.09
N TYR A 21 3.65 -14.31 -8.36
CA TYR A 21 4.17 -12.95 -8.27
C TYR A 21 4.70 -12.43 -9.61
N ALA A 22 5.27 -13.30 -10.45
CA ALA A 22 5.80 -12.93 -11.76
C ALA A 22 4.69 -12.40 -12.68
N LYS A 23 3.62 -13.18 -12.88
CA LYS A 23 2.47 -12.77 -13.70
C LYS A 23 1.80 -11.50 -13.21
N THR A 24 1.69 -11.34 -11.89
CA THR A 24 1.11 -10.12 -11.29
C THR A 24 2.01 -8.91 -11.53
N ALA A 25 3.33 -9.11 -11.48
CA ALA A 25 4.31 -8.06 -11.71
C ALA A 25 4.34 -7.62 -13.18
N ASP A 26 4.30 -8.59 -14.11
CA ASP A 26 4.19 -8.34 -15.55
C ASP A 26 2.92 -7.55 -15.88
N LEU A 27 1.80 -7.93 -15.27
CA LEU A 27 0.50 -7.27 -15.45
C LEU A 27 0.49 -5.82 -14.93
N CYS A 28 1.22 -5.55 -13.85
CA CYS A 28 1.34 -4.22 -13.27
C CYS A 28 2.55 -3.44 -13.84
N GLU A 29 3.30 -4.02 -14.78
CA GLU A 29 4.56 -3.47 -15.30
C GLU A 29 5.55 -3.05 -14.20
N VAL A 30 5.59 -3.80 -13.09
CA VAL A 30 6.49 -3.56 -11.96
C VAL A 30 7.45 -4.72 -11.77
N ASN A 31 8.50 -4.50 -10.98
CA ASN A 31 9.38 -5.59 -10.59
C ASN A 31 8.68 -6.54 -9.60
N ILE A 32 8.92 -7.85 -9.72
CA ILE A 32 8.41 -8.91 -8.83
C ILE A 32 8.65 -8.58 -7.34
N SER A 33 9.80 -8.01 -7.01
CA SER A 33 10.17 -7.60 -5.65
C SER A 33 9.28 -6.47 -5.10
N VAL A 34 8.64 -5.69 -5.96
CA VAL A 34 7.66 -4.67 -5.59
C VAL A 34 6.36 -5.34 -5.17
N VAL A 35 5.84 -6.26 -5.98
CA VAL A 35 4.62 -7.03 -5.67
C VAL A 35 4.79 -7.85 -4.39
N TRP A 36 5.96 -8.48 -4.20
CA TRP A 36 6.28 -9.19 -2.97
C TRP A 36 6.22 -8.27 -1.74
N ARG A 37 6.74 -7.03 -1.84
CA ARG A 37 6.65 -6.05 -0.75
C ARG A 37 5.20 -5.63 -0.48
N TRP A 38 4.37 -5.51 -1.50
CA TRP A 38 2.94 -5.23 -1.33
C TRP A 38 2.25 -6.37 -0.59
N ALA A 39 2.49 -7.61 -1.00
CA ALA A 39 1.89 -8.80 -0.39
C ALA A 39 2.34 -8.96 1.07
N LYS A 40 3.64 -8.79 1.34
CA LYS A 40 4.19 -8.83 2.70
C LYS A 40 3.60 -7.76 3.62
N ARG A 41 3.30 -6.58 3.07
CA ARG A 41 2.67 -5.46 3.80
C ARG A 41 1.14 -5.53 3.80
N GLY A 42 0.56 -6.46 3.03
CA GLY A 42 -0.89 -6.56 2.80
C GLY A 42 -1.51 -5.32 2.17
N ARG A 43 -0.76 -4.52 1.40
CA ARG A 43 -1.28 -3.25 0.85
C ARG A 43 -0.59 -2.81 -0.42
N LEU A 44 -1.36 -2.09 -1.23
CA LEU A 44 -0.91 -1.42 -2.45
C LEU A 44 -0.07 -0.16 -2.15
N PRO A 45 0.66 0.38 -3.14
CA PRO A 45 1.46 1.58 -2.95
C PRO A 45 0.56 2.78 -2.67
N ARG A 46 1.12 3.79 -2.01
CA ARG A 46 0.37 5.02 -1.65
C ARG A 46 -0.24 5.72 -2.86
N THR A 47 0.43 5.64 -4.01
CA THR A 47 -0.01 6.18 -5.31
C THR A 47 -1.40 5.68 -5.72
N GLU A 48 -1.74 4.49 -5.26
CA GLU A 48 -3.02 3.83 -5.52
C GLU A 48 -4.17 4.46 -4.72
N TRP A 49 -3.88 5.00 -3.54
CA TRP A 49 -4.86 5.76 -2.75
C TRP A 49 -4.96 7.22 -3.21
N THR A 50 -3.92 7.74 -3.86
CA THR A 50 -3.92 9.09 -4.45
C THR A 50 -4.42 9.10 -5.89
N GLY A 51 -4.71 7.93 -6.48
CA GLY A 51 -5.22 7.81 -7.84
C GLY A 51 -4.20 8.11 -8.94
N GLU A 52 -2.91 8.09 -8.61
CA GLU A 52 -1.83 8.24 -9.58
C GLU A 52 -1.52 6.92 -10.29
N THR A 53 -1.85 5.79 -9.65
CA THR A 53 -1.73 4.45 -10.21
C THR A 53 -3.08 3.73 -10.10
N HIS A 54 -3.29 2.74 -10.97
CA HIS A 54 -4.53 1.95 -11.11
C HIS A 54 -4.28 0.43 -10.97
N TYR A 55 -3.31 0.01 -10.16
CA TYR A 55 -2.98 -1.41 -9.96
C TYR A 55 -4.13 -2.23 -9.40
N ALA A 56 -4.96 -1.64 -8.53
CA ALA A 56 -6.09 -2.36 -7.95
C ALA A 56 -7.11 -2.78 -9.02
N GLU A 57 -7.36 -1.90 -10.00
CA GLU A 57 -8.29 -2.12 -11.11
C GLU A 57 -7.73 -3.17 -12.08
N LEU A 58 -6.43 -3.10 -12.37
CA LEU A 58 -5.75 -4.11 -13.21
C LEU A 58 -5.85 -5.51 -12.58
N ILE A 59 -5.60 -5.62 -11.27
CA ILE A 59 -5.69 -6.89 -10.54
C ILE A 59 -7.13 -7.40 -10.49
N GLU A 60 -8.11 -6.52 -10.26
CA GLU A 60 -9.54 -6.87 -10.27
C GLU A 60 -9.99 -7.38 -11.64
N ALA A 61 -9.60 -6.69 -12.73
CA ALA A 61 -9.90 -7.10 -14.09
C ALA A 61 -9.25 -8.47 -14.41
N ALA A 62 -8.00 -8.67 -13.99
CA ALA A 62 -7.25 -9.89 -14.24
C ALA A 62 -7.76 -11.10 -13.43
N THR A 63 -8.32 -10.84 -12.24
CA THR A 63 -8.98 -11.85 -11.41
C THR A 63 -10.46 -12.03 -11.77
N GLN A 64 -10.95 -11.36 -12.82
CA GLN A 64 -12.34 -11.40 -13.29
C GLN A 64 -13.35 -11.06 -12.16
N GLY A 65 -12.99 -10.14 -11.27
CA GLY A 65 -13.83 -9.74 -10.14
C GLY A 65 -13.82 -10.71 -8.95
N ALA A 66 -12.98 -11.73 -8.95
CA ALA A 66 -12.83 -12.62 -7.79
C ALA A 66 -12.26 -11.88 -6.57
N ILE A 67 -11.46 -10.83 -6.79
CA ILE A 67 -10.99 -9.92 -5.75
C ILE A 67 -11.28 -8.49 -6.20
N THR A 68 -12.01 -7.77 -5.36
CA THR A 68 -12.46 -6.42 -5.70
C THR A 68 -11.43 -5.36 -5.34
N LYS A 69 -11.43 -4.24 -6.07
CA LYS A 69 -10.63 -3.07 -5.72
C LYS A 69 -10.88 -2.63 -4.28
N ALA A 70 -12.14 -2.64 -3.84
CA ALA A 70 -12.51 -2.27 -2.47
C ALA A 70 -11.85 -3.17 -1.43
N GLU A 71 -11.74 -4.48 -1.69
CA GLU A 71 -11.09 -5.43 -0.79
C GLU A 71 -9.58 -5.19 -0.71
N LEU A 72 -8.93 -4.86 -1.84
CA LEU A 72 -7.51 -4.51 -1.89
C LEU A 72 -7.20 -3.17 -1.19
N LEU A 73 -8.13 -2.21 -1.25
CA LEU A 73 -7.99 -0.88 -0.66
C LEU A 73 -8.55 -0.78 0.77
N SER A 74 -9.23 -1.82 1.25
CA SER A 74 -9.86 -1.86 2.59
C SER A 74 -8.87 -1.61 3.74
N TYR A 75 -7.58 -1.86 3.51
CA TYR A 75 -6.54 -1.67 4.49
C TYR A 75 -5.85 -0.31 4.32
N ILE A 76 -6.43 0.70 4.98
CA ILE A 76 -5.79 1.99 5.23
C ILE A 76 -5.07 1.89 6.57
N PRO A 77 -3.74 2.09 6.65
CA PRO A 77 -3.06 2.08 7.94
C PRO A 77 -3.68 3.15 8.83
N PRO A 78 -3.97 2.86 10.11
CA PRO A 78 -4.40 3.89 11.04
C PRO A 78 -3.36 5.01 11.03
N LYS A 79 -3.82 6.26 11.18
CA LYS A 79 -2.92 7.37 11.44
C LYS A 79 -2.05 6.94 12.63
N PRO A 80 -0.72 6.94 12.51
CA PRO A 80 0.12 6.59 13.66
C PRO A 80 -0.26 7.52 14.81
N ASP A 81 -0.46 6.96 15.99
CA ASP A 81 -0.60 7.79 17.18
C ASP A 81 0.69 8.60 17.35
N LEU A 82 0.57 9.88 17.66
CA LEU A 82 1.72 10.77 17.79
C LEU A 82 2.64 10.32 18.95
N SER A 83 2.11 9.50 19.87
CA SER A 83 2.88 8.84 20.94
C SER A 83 3.82 7.72 20.44
N ASP A 84 3.58 7.17 19.25
CA ASP A 84 4.32 6.03 18.68
C ASP A 84 5.42 6.45 17.67
N LEU A 85 5.68 7.75 17.47
CA LEU A 85 6.62 8.24 16.45
C LEU A 85 7.88 8.90 17.01
N TRP A 86 9.03 8.27 16.73
CA TRP A 86 10.39 8.86 16.73
C TRP A 86 10.68 9.72 15.46
N TRP A 87 9.66 10.03 14.65
CA TRP A 87 9.79 10.84 13.42
C TRP A 87 10.19 12.32 13.63
N PRO A 88 9.73 13.07 14.65
CA PRO A 88 10.17 14.46 14.84
C PRO A 88 11.66 14.58 15.19
N LEU A 89 12.31 13.52 15.68
CA LEU A 89 13.75 13.52 15.99
C LEU A 89 14.62 13.40 14.73
N ILE A 90 14.20 12.60 13.75
CA ILE A 90 14.92 12.41 12.47
C ILE A 90 14.74 13.62 11.54
N ALA A 91 13.56 14.24 11.55
CA ALA A 91 13.27 15.45 10.77
C ALA A 91 14.12 16.67 11.19
N LEU A 92 14.63 16.72 12.42
CA LEU A 92 15.51 17.78 12.91
C LEU A 92 16.98 17.61 12.46
N ILE A 93 17.39 16.38 12.10
CA ILE A 93 18.80 16.04 11.79
C ILE A 93 19.10 16.14 10.29
N ARG A 94 18.09 16.07 9.41
CA ARG A 94 18.29 16.07 7.96
C ARG A 94 17.53 17.22 7.32
N ASN A 95 18.25 18.26 6.92
CA ASN A 95 17.79 19.42 6.16
C ASN A 95 17.39 19.01 4.72
N GLU A 96 16.34 18.20 4.60
CA GLU A 96 15.74 17.80 3.32
C GLU A 96 14.24 18.04 3.43
N SER A 97 13.77 19.01 2.66
CA SER A 97 12.46 19.66 2.64
C SER A 97 11.27 18.74 2.98
N GLY A 98 10.66 18.98 4.15
CA GLY A 98 9.47 18.31 4.64
C GLY A 98 8.21 18.62 3.81
N LEU A 99 8.02 17.91 2.70
CA LEU A 99 6.87 18.10 1.80
C LEU A 99 5.78 17.03 1.89
N PHE A 100 5.77 16.15 2.90
CA PHE A 100 4.80 15.04 2.94
C PHE A 100 3.75 15.07 4.05
N TYR A 101 3.80 16.02 4.99
CA TYR A 101 2.81 16.08 6.09
C TYR A 101 1.93 17.34 6.11
N SER A 102 2.37 18.46 5.53
CA SER A 102 1.67 19.75 5.72
C SER A 102 0.49 20.03 4.78
N ARG A 103 0.16 19.17 3.80
CA ARG A 103 -0.93 19.45 2.83
C ARG A 103 -2.33 18.92 3.24
N ARG A 104 -2.50 18.29 4.41
CA ARG A 104 -3.82 17.74 4.83
C ARG A 104 -4.48 18.49 6.00
N LEU A 105 -3.91 19.57 6.51
CA LEU A 105 -4.47 20.29 7.68
C LEU A 105 -4.99 21.69 7.33
N ASN A 106 -5.57 21.88 6.15
CA ASN A 106 -6.23 23.16 5.82
C ASN A 106 -7.49 23.05 4.94
N ASP A 107 -8.00 21.84 4.69
CA ASP A 107 -9.30 21.65 4.03
C ASP A 107 -10.28 21.14 5.09
N GLY A 108 -10.88 22.09 5.80
CA GLY A 108 -11.87 21.90 6.87
C GLY A 108 -12.23 23.23 7.52
#